data_AF-W4USW1-F1
#
_entry.id   AF-W4USW1-F1
#
_cell.length_a   1.000
_cell.length_b   1.000
_cell.length_c   1.000
_cell.angle_alpha   90.00
_cell.angle_beta   90.00
_cell.angle_gamma   90.00
#
_symmetry.space_group_name_H-M   'P 1'
#
loop_
_entity.id
_entity.type
_entity.pdbx_description
1 polymer ?
#
loop_
_entity_poly.entity_id
_entity_poly.type
_entity_poly.pdbx_seq_one_letter_code
_entity_poly.pdbx_strand_id
1 'polypeptide(L)'
;MKRKIFIVLTLLLIVAVPSFGEEVQRDCNWKKQLEEIKKNEILKDKGYPQLVKYTYQDEVKTMDEVKQLKEQLLSYTDNYLPVSSKDNTSVRLLNLEEIQQTEGESTVATSVKSLTEYLNYVIQTGVHTVKLTWEFQAKTYESLCVVSNNGIVYDPVVMNLMIIE
;
A
#
# COMPACT_ATOMS: atom_id res chain seq x y z
N MET A 1 79.44 10.44 -7.87
CA MET A 1 79.20 11.67 -7.08
C MET A 1 77.73 11.72 -6.68
N LYS A 2 77.46 11.77 -5.36
CA LYS A 2 76.23 12.13 -4.60
C LYS A 2 74.81 11.80 -5.18
N ARG A 3 74.11 10.95 -4.41
CA ARG A 3 72.65 10.81 -4.12
C ARG A 3 71.67 11.83 -4.76
N LYS A 4 70.48 11.36 -5.17
CA LYS A 4 69.20 11.50 -4.41
C LYS A 4 68.00 10.87 -5.13
N ILE A 5 67.07 10.40 -4.29
CA ILE A 5 65.82 9.64 -4.52
C ILE A 5 64.71 10.60 -4.99
N PHE A 6 63.69 10.10 -5.74
CA PHE A 6 62.23 10.18 -5.46
C PHE A 6 61.29 10.44 -6.66
N ILE A 7 60.19 9.66 -6.66
CA ILE A 7 58.80 9.95 -7.12
C ILE A 7 58.58 9.91 -8.64
N VAL A 8 58.07 8.81 -9.22
CA VAL A 8 56.65 8.40 -9.34
C VAL A 8 55.77 9.47 -10.01
N LEU A 9 55.26 9.18 -11.21
CA LEU A 9 53.84 9.37 -11.57
C LEU A 9 53.63 8.93 -13.02
N THR A 10 53.29 7.65 -13.16
CA THR A 10 52.65 7.07 -14.33
C THR A 10 51.31 7.77 -14.54
N LEU A 11 51.23 8.64 -15.55
CA LEU A 11 49.98 9.14 -16.11
C LEU A 11 49.33 8.01 -16.91
N LEU A 12 48.68 7.09 -16.21
CA LEU A 12 47.63 6.27 -16.80
C LEU A 12 46.35 7.10 -16.75
N LEU A 13 45.95 7.61 -17.92
CA LEU A 13 44.59 8.08 -18.16
C LEU A 13 43.64 6.92 -17.82
N ILE A 14 43.16 6.89 -16.59
CA ILE A 14 41.90 6.23 -16.28
C ILE A 14 40.86 7.10 -16.96
N VAL A 15 40.43 6.66 -18.15
CA VAL A 15 39.14 7.10 -18.66
C VAL A 15 38.16 6.60 -17.61
N ALA A 16 37.75 7.51 -16.72
CA ALA A 16 36.61 7.30 -15.87
C ALA A 16 35.44 7.10 -16.82
N VAL A 17 35.18 5.85 -17.18
CA VAL A 17 33.83 5.44 -17.53
C VAL A 17 33.05 5.81 -16.28
N PRO A 18 32.11 6.77 -16.32
CA PRO A 18 31.15 6.83 -15.26
C PRO A 18 30.45 5.47 -15.33
N SER A 19 30.79 4.58 -14.40
CA SER A 19 29.93 3.49 -14.02
C SER A 19 28.67 4.18 -13.51
N PHE A 20 27.80 4.56 -14.43
CA PHE A 20 26.39 4.77 -14.18
C PHE A 20 25.84 3.40 -13.78
N GLY A 21 26.19 2.99 -12.56
CA GLY A 21 25.29 2.30 -11.67
C GLY A 21 24.29 3.34 -11.16
N GLU A 22 23.60 4.02 -12.06
CA GLU A 22 22.21 4.31 -11.82
C GLU A 22 21.51 3.00 -12.14
N GLU A 23 21.39 2.13 -11.14
CA GLU A 23 20.11 1.46 -11.03
C GLU A 23 19.09 2.59 -11.11
N VAL A 24 18.40 2.68 -12.25
CA VAL A 24 17.18 3.45 -12.35
C VAL A 24 16.36 2.97 -11.18
N GLN A 25 16.39 3.75 -10.09
CA GLN A 25 15.51 3.61 -8.96
C GLN A 25 14.14 3.79 -9.59
N ARG A 26 13.55 2.67 -10.05
CA ARG A 26 12.20 2.63 -10.61
C ARG A 26 11.37 3.30 -9.55
N ASP A 27 10.93 4.53 -9.84
CA ASP A 27 10.10 5.32 -8.96
C ASP A 27 9.05 4.37 -8.39
N CYS A 28 9.11 4.07 -7.08
CA CYS A 28 8.22 3.10 -6.47
C CYS A 28 6.79 3.65 -6.60
N ASN A 29 6.06 3.20 -7.62
CA ASN A 29 4.82 3.80 -8.11
C ASN A 29 3.80 3.99 -6.97
N TRP A 30 3.79 3.06 -6.02
CA TRP A 30 2.89 3.09 -4.87
C TRP A 30 3.06 4.31 -3.97
N LYS A 31 4.28 4.85 -3.76
CA LYS A 31 4.47 6.04 -2.93
C LYS A 31 3.82 7.25 -3.58
N LYS A 32 4.02 7.41 -4.89
CA LYS A 32 3.40 8.48 -5.67
C LYS A 32 1.88 8.36 -5.65
N GLN A 33 1.34 7.16 -5.85
CA GLN A 33 -0.10 6.89 -5.75
C GLN A 33 -0.66 7.25 -4.36
N LEU A 34 0.01 6.88 -3.27
CA LEU A 34 -0.40 7.24 -1.91
C LEU A 34 -0.32 8.76 -1.66
N GLU A 35 0.69 9.45 -2.20
CA GLU A 35 0.77 10.92 -2.13
C GLU A 35 -0.35 11.60 -2.92
N GLU A 36 -0.74 11.05 -4.06
CA GLU A 36 -1.89 11.54 -4.85
C GLU A 36 -3.20 11.33 -4.10
N ILE A 37 -3.41 10.15 -3.49
CA ILE A 37 -4.57 9.86 -2.64
C ILE A 37 -4.64 10.84 -1.46
N LYS A 38 -3.51 11.09 -0.79
CA LYS A 38 -3.42 12.01 0.36
C LYS A 38 -3.76 13.46 -0.01
N LYS A 39 -3.53 13.88 -1.26
CA LYS A 39 -3.80 15.25 -1.75
C LYS A 39 -5.13 15.36 -2.51
N ASN A 40 -5.95 14.31 -2.49
CA ASN A 40 -7.17 14.26 -3.27
C ASN A 40 -8.29 15.08 -2.61
N GLU A 41 -8.45 16.33 -3.04
CA GLU A 41 -9.52 17.22 -2.54
C GLU A 41 -10.93 16.72 -2.88
N ILE A 42 -11.12 15.89 -3.93
CA ILE A 42 -12.46 15.34 -4.25
C ILE A 42 -12.94 14.42 -3.13
N LEU A 43 -12.05 13.56 -2.59
CA LEU A 43 -12.39 12.70 -1.47
C LEU A 43 -12.81 13.55 -0.26
N LYS A 44 -12.12 14.66 -0.04
CA LYS A 44 -12.37 15.57 1.09
C LYS A 44 -13.69 16.30 0.95
N ASP A 45 -13.98 16.84 -0.24
CA ASP A 45 -15.22 17.56 -0.54
C ASP A 45 -16.44 16.64 -0.46
N LYS A 46 -16.28 15.36 -0.84
CA LYS A 46 -17.31 14.31 -0.67
C LYS A 46 -17.41 13.79 0.76
N GLY A 47 -16.56 14.26 1.68
CA GLY A 47 -16.55 13.83 3.07
C GLY A 47 -16.11 12.38 3.26
N TYR A 48 -15.29 11.82 2.37
CA TYR A 48 -14.71 10.48 2.47
C TYR A 48 -13.46 10.44 3.36
N PRO A 49 -13.03 9.25 3.82
CA PRO A 49 -11.80 9.09 4.60
C PRO A 49 -10.58 9.73 3.95
N GLN A 50 -9.81 10.48 4.73
CA GLN A 50 -8.62 11.22 4.27
C GLN A 50 -7.35 10.51 4.69
N LEU A 51 -6.48 10.16 3.74
CA LEU A 51 -5.18 9.56 4.06
C LEU A 51 -4.26 10.61 4.69
N VAL A 52 -3.86 10.43 5.94
CA VAL A 52 -2.99 11.39 6.64
C VAL A 52 -1.52 10.95 6.65
N LYS A 53 -1.27 9.64 6.74
CA LYS A 53 0.08 9.07 6.86
C LYS A 53 0.14 7.66 6.28
N TYR A 54 1.31 7.28 5.76
CA TYR A 54 1.66 5.90 5.46
C TYR A 54 3.04 5.56 6.04
N THR A 55 3.22 4.31 6.46
CA THR A 55 4.48 3.80 7.03
C THR A 55 4.76 2.42 6.47
N TYR A 56 5.87 2.26 5.73
CA TYR A 56 6.35 0.96 5.28
C TYR A 56 6.53 0.02 6.49
N GLN A 57 6.10 -1.23 6.36
CA GLN A 57 6.22 -2.25 7.40
C GLN A 57 7.30 -3.26 7.01
N ASP A 58 6.99 -4.18 6.09
CA ASP A 58 7.93 -5.23 5.68
C ASP A 58 7.65 -5.75 4.25
N GLU A 59 8.55 -6.58 3.75
CA GLU A 59 8.38 -7.39 2.55
C GLU A 59 7.91 -8.80 2.93
N VAL A 60 6.96 -9.33 2.18
CA VAL A 60 6.47 -10.71 2.32
C VAL A 60 7.38 -11.65 1.53
N LYS A 61 8.13 -12.50 2.21
CA LYS A 61 9.21 -13.32 1.63
C LYS A 61 8.84 -14.79 1.48
N THR A 62 7.90 -15.28 2.28
CA THR A 62 7.53 -16.70 2.33
C THR A 62 6.04 -16.92 2.04
N MET A 63 5.69 -18.14 1.63
CA MET A 63 4.28 -18.51 1.41
C MET A 63 3.46 -18.53 2.71
N ASP A 64 4.10 -18.79 3.86
CA ASP A 64 3.43 -18.71 5.16
C ASP A 64 3.09 -17.26 5.50
N GLU A 65 3.99 -16.31 5.23
CA GLU A 65 3.70 -14.87 5.38
C GLU A 65 2.62 -14.41 4.39
N VAL A 66 2.59 -14.93 3.15
CA VAL A 66 1.50 -14.67 2.20
C VAL A 66 0.15 -15.13 2.78
N LYS A 67 0.12 -16.32 3.39
CA LYS A 67 -1.09 -16.86 4.01
C LYS A 67 -1.54 -15.99 5.18
N GLN A 68 -0.62 -15.64 6.08
CA GLN A 68 -0.90 -14.77 7.23
C GLN A 68 -1.38 -13.38 6.79
N LEU A 69 -0.78 -12.79 5.76
CA LEU A 69 -1.21 -11.51 5.21
C LEU A 69 -2.66 -11.57 4.69
N LYS A 70 -3.03 -12.63 3.96
CA LYS A 70 -4.40 -12.82 3.48
C LYS A 70 -5.39 -12.97 4.63
N GLU A 71 -5.04 -13.74 5.66
CA GLU A 71 -5.85 -13.87 6.87
C GLU A 71 -6.01 -12.53 7.59
N GLN A 72 -4.94 -11.75 7.70
CA GLN A 72 -4.99 -10.40 8.27
C GLN A 72 -5.89 -9.47 7.47
N LEU A 73 -5.79 -9.43 6.14
CA LEU A 73 -6.62 -8.58 5.28
C LEU A 73 -8.11 -8.95 5.29
N LEU A 74 -8.41 -10.21 5.58
CA LEU A 74 -9.77 -10.75 5.73
C LEU A 74 -10.24 -10.79 7.20
N SER A 75 -9.46 -10.20 8.12
CA SER A 75 -9.85 -10.12 9.53
C SER A 75 -11.20 -9.42 9.67
N TYR A 76 -12.07 -10.03 10.48
CA TYR A 76 -13.42 -9.52 10.68
C TYR A 76 -13.47 -8.24 11.51
N THR A 77 -12.42 -7.99 12.31
CA THR A 77 -12.40 -6.92 13.31
C THR A 77 -11.35 -5.86 13.02
N ASP A 78 -10.27 -6.21 12.31
CA ASP A 78 -9.06 -5.40 12.28
C ASP A 78 -8.95 -4.48 11.06
N ASN A 79 -9.73 -4.74 10.01
CA ASN A 79 -9.78 -3.88 8.83
C ASN A 79 -11.13 -3.21 8.70
N TYR A 80 -11.09 -1.94 8.30
CA TYR A 80 -12.26 -1.15 8.01
C TYR A 80 -12.45 -1.00 6.50
N LEU A 81 -13.70 -1.11 6.06
CA LEU A 81 -14.14 -0.93 4.70
C LEU A 81 -15.13 0.25 4.64
N PRO A 82 -15.09 1.06 3.58
CA PRO A 82 -16.11 2.06 3.32
C PRO A 82 -17.42 1.36 2.95
N VAL A 83 -18.50 1.77 3.60
CA VAL A 83 -19.85 1.27 3.34
C VAL A 83 -20.78 2.45 3.18
N SER A 84 -21.39 2.56 2.01
CA SER A 84 -22.39 3.58 1.74
C SER A 84 -23.71 3.28 2.44
N SER A 85 -24.41 4.34 2.85
CA SER A 85 -25.82 4.22 3.21
C SER A 85 -26.65 3.82 1.99
N LYS A 86 -27.81 3.22 2.21
CA LYS A 86 -28.69 2.71 1.13
C LYS A 86 -29.17 3.80 0.16
N ASP A 87 -29.18 5.05 0.60
CA ASP A 87 -29.52 6.23 -0.18
C ASP A 87 -28.28 6.92 -0.80
N ASN A 88 -27.08 6.35 -0.62
CA ASN A 88 -25.79 6.86 -1.09
C ASN A 88 -25.45 8.28 -0.64
N THR A 89 -26.04 8.76 0.46
CA THR A 89 -25.80 10.12 0.99
C THR A 89 -24.66 10.18 2.00
N SER A 90 -24.25 9.04 2.56
CA SER A 90 -23.21 8.98 3.59
C SER A 90 -22.37 7.72 3.45
N VAL A 91 -21.13 7.80 3.92
CA VAL A 91 -20.22 6.66 4.05
C VAL A 91 -19.92 6.42 5.52
N ARG A 92 -19.74 5.15 5.88
CA ARG A 92 -19.25 4.70 7.18
C ARG A 92 -18.02 3.84 6.97
N LEU A 93 -17.09 3.86 7.91
CA LEU A 93 -16.01 2.87 7.96
C LEU A 93 -16.40 1.79 8.95
N LEU A 94 -16.64 0.57 8.45
CA LEU A 94 -17.09 -0.58 9.23
C LEU A 94 -16.16 -1.76 8.99
N ASN A 95 -15.95 -2.59 10.01
CA ASN A 95 -15.29 -3.88 9.85
C ASN A 95 -16.30 -4.96 9.38
N LEU A 96 -15.83 -6.14 8.96
CA LEU A 96 -16.72 -7.17 8.41
C LEU A 96 -17.72 -7.69 9.45
N GLU A 97 -17.37 -7.70 10.73
CA GLU A 97 -18.31 -8.07 11.80
C GLU A 97 -19.49 -7.07 11.87
N GLU A 98 -19.22 -5.76 11.87
CA GLU A 98 -20.23 -4.70 11.86
C GLU A 98 -21.07 -4.74 10.58
N ILE A 99 -20.44 -5.02 9.43
CA ILE A 99 -21.14 -5.19 8.15
C ILE A 99 -22.07 -6.41 8.22
N GLN A 100 -21.60 -7.53 8.77
CA GLN A 100 -22.40 -8.74 8.92
C GLN A 100 -23.64 -8.48 9.79
N GLN A 101 -23.49 -7.70 10.86
CA GLN A 101 -24.60 -7.32 11.74
C GLN A 101 -25.63 -6.42 11.04
N THR A 102 -25.22 -5.63 10.06
CA THR A 102 -26.08 -4.62 9.40
C THR A 102 -26.67 -5.07 8.06
N GLU A 103 -25.90 -5.79 7.25
CA GLU A 103 -26.25 -6.23 5.89
C GLU A 103 -26.49 -7.74 5.78
N GLY A 104 -26.23 -8.50 6.85
CA GLY A 104 -26.48 -9.94 6.94
C GLY A 104 -25.30 -10.82 6.50
N GLU A 105 -25.28 -12.05 7.03
CA GLU A 105 -24.20 -13.03 6.83
C GLU A 105 -24.02 -13.42 5.35
N SER A 106 -25.10 -13.61 4.60
CA SER A 106 -25.01 -14.02 3.19
C SER A 106 -24.32 -12.98 2.30
N THR A 107 -24.57 -11.70 2.56
CA THR A 107 -23.95 -10.57 1.87
C THR A 107 -22.45 -10.55 2.13
N VAL A 108 -22.06 -10.65 3.40
CA VAL A 108 -20.64 -10.67 3.80
C VAL A 108 -19.92 -11.90 3.24
N ALA A 109 -20.51 -13.09 3.36
CA ALA A 109 -19.90 -14.31 2.84
C ALA A 109 -19.61 -14.24 1.34
N THR A 110 -20.51 -13.64 0.56
CA THR A 110 -20.32 -13.46 -0.89
C THR A 110 -19.16 -12.50 -1.18
N SER A 111 -19.11 -11.37 -0.49
CA SER A 111 -18.05 -10.37 -0.66
C SER A 111 -16.69 -10.89 -0.22
N VAL A 112 -16.62 -11.58 0.92
CA VAL A 112 -15.40 -12.22 1.43
C VAL A 112 -14.90 -13.28 0.46
N LYS A 113 -15.79 -14.06 -0.15
CA LYS A 113 -15.40 -15.05 -1.17
C LYS A 113 -14.75 -14.37 -2.38
N SER A 114 -15.40 -13.35 -2.96
CA SER A 114 -14.86 -12.62 -4.11
C SER A 114 -13.52 -11.95 -3.80
N LEU A 115 -13.41 -11.33 -2.62
CA LEU A 115 -12.15 -10.73 -2.17
C LEU A 115 -11.07 -11.80 -1.97
N THR A 116 -11.41 -12.95 -1.40
CA THR A 116 -10.47 -14.08 -1.24
C THR A 116 -9.92 -14.54 -2.58
N GLU A 117 -10.77 -14.68 -3.60
CA GLU A 117 -10.37 -15.04 -4.96
C GLU A 117 -9.39 -14.00 -5.55
N TYR A 118 -9.70 -12.70 -5.40
CA TYR A 118 -8.83 -11.62 -5.83
C TYR A 118 -7.47 -11.63 -5.10
N LEU A 119 -7.46 -11.68 -3.77
CA LEU A 119 -6.24 -11.69 -2.97
C LEU A 119 -5.38 -12.92 -3.28
N ASN A 120 -6.00 -14.06 -3.61
CA ASN A 120 -5.27 -15.25 -4.04
C ASN A 120 -4.53 -15.08 -5.36
N TYR A 121 -5.04 -14.25 -6.25
CA TYR A 121 -4.40 -13.93 -7.52
C TYR A 121 -3.27 -12.90 -7.35
N VAL A 122 -3.51 -11.83 -6.58
CA VAL A 122 -2.60 -10.67 -6.55
C VAL A 122 -1.56 -10.68 -5.44
N ILE A 123 -1.79 -11.40 -4.33
CA ILE A 123 -0.83 -11.46 -3.21
C ILE A 123 0.05 -12.70 -3.36
N GLN A 124 1.32 -12.44 -3.66
CA GLN A 124 2.41 -13.40 -3.78
C GLN A 124 3.62 -12.92 -2.96
N THR A 125 4.68 -13.72 -2.90
CA THR A 125 5.95 -13.25 -2.31
C THR A 125 6.52 -12.07 -3.11
N GLY A 126 7.31 -11.23 -2.45
CA GLY A 126 7.88 -10.01 -3.02
C GLY A 126 6.93 -8.80 -3.03
N VAL A 127 5.72 -8.92 -2.49
CA VAL A 127 4.88 -7.76 -2.15
C VAL A 127 5.34 -7.15 -0.83
N HIS A 128 4.99 -5.89 -0.62
CA HIS A 128 5.30 -5.16 0.60
C HIS A 128 4.02 -4.72 1.30
N THR A 129 4.11 -4.62 2.62
CA THR A 129 3.02 -4.12 3.47
C THR A 129 3.31 -2.69 3.91
N VAL A 130 2.28 -1.87 3.86
CA VAL A 130 2.32 -0.45 4.25
C VAL A 130 1.13 -0.20 5.15
N LYS A 131 1.40 0.32 6.35
CA LYS A 131 0.35 0.76 7.25
C LYS A 131 -0.12 2.14 6.83
N LEU A 132 -1.42 2.30 6.58
CA LEU A 132 -2.05 3.57 6.28
C LEU A 132 -2.80 4.08 7.50
N THR A 133 -2.78 5.38 7.71
CA THR A 133 -3.52 6.08 8.75
C THR A 133 -4.47 7.06 8.09
N TRP A 134 -5.75 6.93 8.42
CA TRP A 134 -6.85 7.71 7.87
C TRP A 134 -7.47 8.59 8.94
N GLU A 135 -7.95 9.76 8.53
CA GLU A 135 -8.85 10.59 9.34
C GLU A 135 -10.24 10.56 8.73
N PHE A 136 -11.24 10.29 9.56
CA PHE A 136 -12.64 10.24 9.15
C PHE A 136 -13.55 10.57 10.32
N GLN A 137 -14.45 11.55 10.15
CA GLN A 137 -15.41 11.97 11.19
C GLN A 137 -14.76 12.24 12.57
N ALA A 138 -13.63 12.96 12.58
CA ALA A 138 -12.82 13.27 13.75
C ALA A 138 -12.24 12.05 14.50
N LYS A 139 -12.18 10.89 13.84
CA LYS A 139 -11.53 9.67 14.32
C LYS A 139 -10.38 9.26 13.41
N THR A 140 -9.42 8.56 13.99
CA THR A 140 -8.30 7.97 13.27
C THR A 140 -8.51 6.48 13.07
N TYR A 141 -8.28 6.01 11.85
CA TYR A 141 -8.38 4.60 11.49
C TYR A 141 -7.06 4.13 10.88
N GLU A 142 -6.74 2.85 11.07
CA GLU A 142 -5.58 2.23 10.41
C GLU A 142 -6.06 1.15 9.43
N SER A 143 -5.33 1.00 8.32
CA SER A 143 -5.52 -0.11 7.39
C SER A 143 -4.18 -0.66 6.92
N LEU A 144 -4.19 -1.94 6.53
CA LEU A 144 -3.06 -2.61 5.92
C LEU A 144 -3.17 -2.54 4.39
N CYS A 145 -2.27 -1.81 3.76
CA CYS A 145 -2.15 -1.72 2.30
C CYS A 145 -1.05 -2.65 1.81
N VAL A 146 -1.31 -3.32 0.68
CA VAL A 146 -0.34 -4.15 -0.03
C VAL A 146 0.11 -3.43 -1.28
N VAL A 147 1.42 -3.35 -1.45
CA VAL A 147 2.05 -2.66 -2.58
C VAL A 147 3.10 -3.54 -3.24
N SER A 148 3.41 -3.25 -4.49
CA SER A 148 4.50 -3.85 -5.25
C SER A 148 5.32 -2.75 -5.91
N ASN A 149 6.42 -3.12 -6.56
CA ASN A 149 7.20 -2.19 -7.39
C ASN A 149 6.37 -1.54 -8.51
N ASN A 150 5.26 -2.16 -8.92
CA ASN A 150 4.38 -1.66 -9.97
C ASN A 150 3.25 -0.75 -9.46
N GLY A 151 3.05 -0.63 -8.14
CA GLY A 151 1.99 0.19 -7.56
C GLY A 151 1.25 -0.50 -6.41
N ILE A 152 0.15 0.14 -5.97
CA ILE A 152 -0.79 -0.43 -5.00
C ILE A 152 -1.42 -1.70 -5.59
N VAL A 153 -1.31 -2.79 -4.84
CA VAL A 153 -1.88 -4.10 -5.18
C VAL A 153 -3.27 -4.25 -4.55
N TYR A 154 -3.37 -3.85 -3.29
CA TYR A 154 -4.64 -3.83 -2.58
C TYR A 154 -4.62 -2.74 -1.50
N ASP A 155 -5.68 -1.93 -1.47
CA ASP A 155 -5.98 -1.03 -0.36
C ASP A 155 -7.47 -1.13 -0.01
N PRO A 156 -7.83 -1.52 1.23
CA PRO A 156 -9.23 -1.77 1.60
C PRO A 156 -10.10 -0.50 1.59
N VAL A 157 -9.53 0.71 1.66
CA VAL A 157 -10.31 1.95 1.72
C VAL A 157 -10.55 2.49 0.31
N VAL A 158 -9.51 2.89 -0.41
CA VAL A 158 -9.61 3.56 -1.71
C VAL A 158 -10.19 2.66 -2.78
N MET A 159 -9.78 1.39 -2.86
CA MET A 159 -10.31 0.50 -3.89
C MET A 159 -11.80 0.23 -3.72
N ASN A 160 -12.28 0.20 -2.48
CA ASN A 160 -13.71 0.03 -2.21
C ASN A 160 -14.50 1.35 -2.31
N LEU A 161 -13.86 2.51 -2.12
CA LEU A 161 -14.46 3.82 -2.46
C LEU A 161 -14.67 3.97 -3.97
N MET A 162 -13.75 3.49 -4.81
CA MET A 162 -13.87 3.58 -6.28
C MET A 162 -14.97 2.66 -6.86
N ILE A 163 -15.48 1.71 -6.08
CA ILE A 163 -16.62 0.85 -6.47
C ILE A 163 -17.97 1.51 -6.13
N ILE A 164 -17.97 2.49 -5.21
CA ILE A 164 -19.16 3.16 -4.71
C ILE A 164 -19.64 4.30 -5.62
N GLU A 165 -18.80 4.77 -6.56
CA GLU A 165 -19.14 5.83 -7.53
C GLU A 165 -19.86 5.33 -8.79
#